data_AF-M1DEZ7-F1
#
_entry.id   AF-M1DEZ7-F1
#
_cell.length_a   1.000
_cell.length_b   1.000
_cell.length_c   1.000
_cell.angle_alpha   90.00
_cell.angle_beta   90.00
_cell.angle_gamma   90.00
#
_symmetry.space_group_name_H-M   'P 1'
#
loop_
_entity.id
_entity.type
_entity.pdbx_description
1 polymer ?
#
loop_
_entity_poly.entity_id
_entity_poly.type
_entity_poly.pdbx_seq_one_letter_code
_entity_poly.pdbx_strand_id
1 'polypeptide(L)'
;MMMATKIFPLLHFFTLLYFFTITFASIEEATSLLKWKSSLHYKNDSLLTSWTQNSSECRDWNGVKCSNGRVNSLDITNASVIGTLYDFPFSTLIFLEYVNLSINHFSGIIPLEIGKLTNLVRLDLSNNYISGTIPPQIDSLAKLETFHISKNQLNGSIPREIGYLRSLTRLALNNNFLEGSIPTSLGNLNNLTYLCLYGNRLSGSIPVEIGKLVNLIETYLDSNQLAGHIPPEIGNLINVRVFSAFSNGISGPIPVEIAKMQTLEELDLSVNSLEGEIPEQLVSLSNLEILNLSYNLLTGCIPQGRQFDTFEESSYAFQGNIGLRGLPVTRRCHNNGVEEGNDTSSLLDQEINSQFLIEWKAILLGYGCGLCIGFSIGYFMISTGKPKWLSRFIEEYEHTITTRRRKKQRDQRDNKRRNNRF
;
A
#
# COMPACT_ATOMS: atom_id res chain seq x y z
N MET A 1 13.13 24.65 61.74
CA MET A 1 13.68 23.32 61.38
C MET A 1 12.74 22.17 61.79
N MET A 2 11.40 22.32 61.69
CA MET A 2 10.41 21.30 62.13
C MET A 2 9.42 20.84 61.03
N MET A 3 9.49 21.39 59.81
CA MET A 3 8.64 20.92 58.70
C MET A 3 9.24 19.75 57.92
N ALA A 4 10.57 19.60 57.88
CA ALA A 4 11.23 18.58 57.06
C ALA A 4 11.03 17.14 57.57
N THR A 5 10.83 16.94 58.88
CA THR A 5 10.69 15.61 59.50
C THR A 5 9.31 14.96 59.34
N LYS A 6 8.26 15.74 59.00
CA LYS A 6 6.93 15.19 58.68
C LYS A 6 6.69 14.96 57.19
N ILE A 7 7.48 15.57 56.32
CA ILE A 7 7.37 15.43 54.87
C ILE A 7 7.99 14.10 54.39
N PHE A 8 9.07 13.65 55.03
CA PHE A 8 9.77 12.42 54.63
C PHE A 8 8.93 11.13 54.79
N PRO A 9 8.23 10.89 55.92
CA PRO A 9 7.33 9.74 56.07
C PRO A 9 6.13 9.80 55.13
N LEU A 10 5.64 11.02 54.85
CA LEU A 10 4.51 11.24 53.95
C LEU A 10 4.90 10.93 52.50
N LEU A 11 6.07 11.41 52.05
CA LEU A 11 6.61 11.13 50.73
C LEU A 11 6.89 9.63 50.57
N HIS A 12 7.45 8.98 51.60
CA HIS A 12 7.71 7.54 51.59
C HIS A 12 6.41 6.73 51.54
N PHE A 13 5.39 7.12 52.31
CA PHE A 13 4.05 6.54 52.27
C PHE A 13 3.41 6.67 50.88
N PHE A 14 3.48 7.85 50.26
CA PHE A 14 2.98 8.05 48.90
C PHE A 14 3.75 7.24 47.85
N THR A 15 5.08 7.10 48.00
CA THR A 15 5.87 6.23 47.11
C THR A 15 5.50 4.75 47.28
N LEU A 16 5.34 4.27 48.51
CA LEU A 16 4.94 2.89 48.79
C LEU A 16 3.52 2.60 48.30
N LEU A 17 2.59 3.55 48.51
CA LEU A 17 1.23 3.46 47.99
C LEU A 17 1.24 3.42 46.45
N TYR A 18 2.06 4.26 45.81
CA TYR A 18 2.23 4.26 44.36
C TYR A 18 2.77 2.93 43.84
N PHE A 19 3.85 2.40 44.42
CA PHE A 19 4.39 1.08 44.04
C PHE A 19 3.36 -0.03 44.29
N PHE A 20 2.65 0.00 45.42
CA PHE A 20 1.59 -0.97 45.72
C PHE A 20 0.48 -0.94 44.66
N THR A 21 0.00 0.26 44.29
CA THR A 21 -1.03 0.42 43.25
C THR A 21 -0.58 -0.09 41.88
N ILE A 22 0.69 0.11 41.52
CA ILE A 22 1.26 -0.42 40.27
C ILE A 22 1.29 -1.95 40.32
N THR A 23 1.82 -2.53 41.40
CA THR A 23 1.93 -4.00 41.53
C THR A 23 0.57 -4.68 41.51
N PHE A 24 -0.45 -4.09 42.17
CA PHE A 24 -1.79 -4.64 42.18
C PHE A 24 -2.45 -4.56 40.79
N ALA A 25 -2.32 -3.44 40.10
CA ALA A 25 -2.87 -3.26 38.76
C ALA A 25 -2.20 -4.16 37.71
N SER A 26 -0.88 -4.36 37.81
CA SER A 26 -0.12 -5.31 36.98
C SER A 26 -0.64 -6.76 37.16
N ILE A 27 -0.91 -7.18 38.40
CA ILE A 27 -1.51 -8.51 38.68
C ILE A 27 -2.91 -8.65 38.06
N GLU A 28 -3.73 -7.59 38.11
CA GLU A 28 -5.08 -7.61 37.53
C GLU A 28 -5.05 -7.70 36.00
N GLU A 29 -4.16 -6.94 35.34
CA GLU A 29 -3.93 -7.00 33.89
C GLU A 29 -3.46 -8.38 33.44
N ALA A 30 -2.46 -8.95 34.13
CA ALA A 30 -1.97 -10.30 33.86
C ALA A 30 -3.08 -11.34 34.03
N THR A 31 -3.84 -11.28 35.12
CA THR A 31 -4.93 -12.22 35.39
C THR A 31 -6.00 -12.15 34.30
N SER A 32 -6.33 -10.94 33.85
CA SER A 32 -7.32 -10.70 32.80
C SER A 32 -6.85 -11.21 31.43
N LEU A 33 -5.57 -11.03 31.11
CA LEU A 33 -4.96 -11.58 29.90
C LEU A 33 -4.88 -13.11 29.92
N LEU A 34 -4.60 -13.74 31.07
CA LEU A 34 -4.65 -15.20 31.21
C LEU A 34 -6.08 -15.73 31.07
N LYS A 35 -7.07 -14.99 31.57
CA LYS A 35 -8.48 -15.33 31.37
C LYS A 35 -8.84 -15.29 29.88
N TRP A 36 -8.47 -14.23 29.17
CA TRP A 36 -8.68 -14.16 27.72
C TRP A 36 -7.93 -15.27 26.99
N LYS A 37 -6.66 -15.52 27.34
CA LYS A 37 -5.89 -16.65 26.80
C LYS A 37 -6.60 -18.00 26.96
N SER A 38 -7.33 -18.21 28.06
CA SER A 38 -8.07 -19.46 28.29
C SER A 38 -9.27 -19.66 27.35
N SER A 39 -9.78 -18.60 26.73
CA SER A 39 -10.82 -18.69 25.68
C SER A 39 -10.25 -18.80 24.27
N LEU A 40 -8.92 -18.78 24.10
CA LEU A 40 -8.24 -18.90 22.82
C LEU A 40 -7.78 -20.34 22.56
N HIS A 41 -7.97 -20.79 21.32
CA HIS A 41 -7.35 -22.01 20.80
C HIS A 41 -6.07 -21.66 20.04
N TYR A 42 -4.98 -22.36 20.32
CA TYR A 42 -3.67 -22.12 19.69
C TYR A 42 -2.84 -23.41 19.67
N LYS A 43 -1.84 -23.48 18.79
CA LYS A 43 -0.92 -24.62 18.74
C LYS A 43 0.15 -24.52 19.84
N ASN A 44 0.68 -25.67 20.27
CA ASN A 44 1.69 -25.76 21.33
C ASN A 44 3.01 -25.00 21.05
N ASP A 45 3.26 -24.54 19.82
CA ASP A 45 4.41 -23.70 19.45
C ASP A 45 4.06 -22.20 19.31
N SER A 46 2.89 -21.77 19.80
CA SER A 46 2.46 -20.36 19.70
C SER A 46 3.20 -19.43 20.66
N LEU A 47 3.23 -18.13 20.33
CA LEU A 47 3.75 -17.06 21.19
C LEU A 47 3.15 -17.07 22.60
N LEU A 48 1.89 -17.50 22.70
CA LEU A 48 1.12 -17.52 23.95
C LEU A 48 1.65 -18.53 24.98
N THR A 49 2.50 -19.49 24.60
CA THR A 49 3.09 -20.49 25.52
C THR A 49 3.84 -19.85 26.68
N SER A 50 4.49 -18.71 26.45
CA SER A 50 5.22 -17.92 27.45
C SER A 50 4.33 -17.33 28.55
N TRP A 51 3.02 -17.19 28.30
CA TRP A 51 2.10 -16.55 29.25
C TRP A 51 1.74 -17.50 30.38
N THR A 52 2.45 -17.44 31.50
CA THR A 52 2.22 -18.31 32.67
C THR A 52 2.04 -17.51 33.94
N GLN A 53 1.28 -18.06 34.90
CA GLN A 53 1.04 -17.44 36.22
C GLN A 53 2.32 -17.19 37.03
N ASN A 54 3.39 -17.94 36.76
CA ASN A 54 4.64 -17.88 37.52
C ASN A 54 5.66 -16.91 36.91
N SER A 55 5.31 -16.25 35.81
CA SER A 55 6.19 -15.38 35.03
C SER A 55 5.59 -13.98 34.93
N SER A 56 6.45 -12.96 34.83
CA SER A 56 6.01 -11.58 34.75
C SER A 56 5.54 -11.25 33.33
N GLU A 57 4.31 -10.74 33.22
CA GLU A 57 3.70 -10.31 31.97
C GLU A 57 4.53 -9.23 31.26
N CYS A 58 5.20 -8.36 32.00
CA CYS A 58 5.99 -7.27 31.45
C CYS A 58 7.41 -7.67 31.01
N ARG A 59 7.90 -8.86 31.39
CA ARG A 59 9.27 -9.31 31.11
C ARG A 59 9.34 -10.58 30.27
N ASP A 60 8.45 -11.52 30.55
CA ASP A 60 8.59 -12.90 30.10
C ASP A 60 7.56 -13.25 29.03
N TRP A 61 6.43 -12.53 28.96
CA TRP A 61 5.35 -12.84 28.02
C TRP A 61 5.65 -12.28 26.64
N ASN A 62 5.80 -13.18 25.67
CA ASN A 62 5.98 -12.81 24.28
C ASN A 62 4.78 -11.99 23.80
N GLY A 63 5.07 -10.89 23.12
CA GLY A 63 4.05 -10.00 22.57
C GLY A 63 3.49 -8.97 23.56
N VAL A 64 3.76 -9.08 24.86
CA VAL A 64 3.34 -8.08 25.85
C VAL A 64 4.50 -7.15 26.16
N LYS A 65 4.26 -5.84 26.13
CA LYS A 65 5.19 -4.85 26.66
C LYS A 65 4.46 -3.93 27.63
N CYS A 66 5.21 -3.46 28.62
CA CYS A 66 4.70 -2.55 29.63
C CYS A 66 5.45 -1.22 29.63
N SER A 67 4.71 -0.16 29.92
CA SER A 67 5.24 1.15 30.27
C SER A 67 4.85 1.46 31.71
N ASN A 68 5.84 1.83 32.55
CA ASN A 68 5.64 2.08 33.98
C ASN A 68 4.93 0.94 34.73
N GLY A 69 5.20 -0.31 34.35
CA GLY A 69 4.59 -1.49 34.97
C GLY A 69 3.13 -1.75 34.58
N ARG A 70 2.62 -1.09 33.53
CA ARG A 70 1.28 -1.31 32.98
C ARG A 70 1.37 -1.77 31.53
N VAL A 71 0.53 -2.71 31.12
CA VAL A 71 0.51 -3.22 29.75
C VAL A 71 0.11 -2.09 28.79
N ASN A 72 1.03 -1.69 27.93
CA ASN A 72 0.80 -0.64 26.92
C ASN A 72 0.89 -1.16 25.48
N SER A 73 1.48 -2.34 25.27
CA SER A 73 1.56 -2.97 23.96
C SER A 73 1.17 -4.44 24.05
N LEU A 74 0.32 -4.87 23.13
CA LEU A 74 -0.02 -6.27 22.89
C LEU A 74 0.14 -6.57 21.39
N ASP A 75 1.10 -7.41 21.06
CA ASP A 75 1.38 -7.86 19.70
C ASP A 75 1.48 -9.40 19.66
N ILE A 76 0.44 -10.04 19.17
CA ILE A 76 0.41 -11.49 18.93
C ILE A 76 0.17 -11.77 17.45
N THR A 77 0.76 -10.95 16.58
CA THR A 77 0.69 -11.11 15.12
C THR A 77 1.18 -12.48 14.68
N ASN A 78 0.47 -13.10 13.73
CA ASN A 78 0.88 -14.38 13.14
C ASN A 78 1.13 -15.49 14.18
N ALA A 79 0.35 -15.48 15.27
CA ALA A 79 0.48 -16.44 16.36
C ALA A 79 -0.35 -17.73 16.11
N SER A 80 -1.04 -17.83 14.96
CA SER A 80 -1.98 -18.91 14.64
C SER A 80 -3.07 -19.10 15.70
N VAL A 81 -3.53 -17.99 16.27
CA VAL A 81 -4.53 -17.96 17.34
C VAL A 81 -5.93 -18.00 16.73
N ILE A 82 -6.78 -18.86 17.28
CA ILE A 82 -8.20 -18.98 16.96
C ILE A 82 -8.99 -18.54 18.19
N GLY A 83 -9.95 -17.63 18.03
CA GLY A 83 -10.77 -17.15 19.13
C GLY A 83 -11.61 -15.95 18.76
N THR A 84 -12.07 -15.20 19.76
CA THR A 84 -12.85 -13.97 19.57
C THR A 84 -12.33 -12.85 20.47
N LEU A 85 -12.81 -11.63 20.20
CA LEU A 85 -12.57 -10.47 21.06
C LEU A 85 -13.59 -10.34 22.21
N TYR A 86 -14.56 -11.26 22.34
CA TYR A 86 -15.65 -11.14 23.32
C TYR A 86 -15.14 -11.10 24.77
N ASP A 87 -14.22 -12.00 25.12
CA ASP A 87 -13.61 -12.05 26.46
C ASP A 87 -12.37 -11.15 26.59
N PHE A 88 -12.06 -10.34 25.58
CA PHE A 88 -10.91 -9.45 25.64
C PHE A 88 -11.10 -8.40 26.75
N PRO A 89 -10.11 -8.15 27.62
CA PRO A 89 -10.31 -7.36 28.83
C PRO A 89 -10.20 -5.85 28.58
N PHE A 90 -11.10 -5.30 27.75
CA PHE A 90 -11.14 -3.87 27.38
C PHE A 90 -11.23 -2.92 28.57
N SER A 91 -11.83 -3.36 29.69
CA SER A 91 -12.00 -2.51 30.88
C SER A 91 -10.78 -2.52 31.81
N THR A 92 -9.87 -3.49 31.64
CA THR A 92 -8.68 -3.63 32.48
C THR A 92 -7.46 -3.03 31.78
N LEU A 93 -7.29 -3.30 30.49
CA LEU A 93 -6.13 -2.90 29.69
C LEU A 93 -6.23 -1.45 29.15
N ILE A 94 -6.70 -0.51 29.98
CA ILE A 94 -6.97 0.88 29.59
C ILE A 94 -5.73 1.70 29.21
N PHE A 95 -4.53 1.18 29.50
CA PHE A 95 -3.24 1.79 29.16
C PHE A 95 -2.68 1.30 27.81
N LEU A 96 -3.39 0.43 27.09
CA LEU A 96 -2.99 0.01 25.76
C LEU A 96 -2.89 1.20 24.81
N GLU A 97 -1.71 1.32 24.20
CA GLU A 97 -1.37 2.25 23.12
C GLU A 97 -1.24 1.49 21.80
N TYR A 98 -0.78 0.23 21.84
CA TYR A 98 -0.53 -0.57 20.65
C TYR A 98 -1.19 -1.94 20.77
N VAL A 99 -2.12 -2.25 19.88
CA VAL A 99 -2.75 -3.57 19.76
C VAL A 99 -2.56 -4.07 18.34
N ASN A 100 -1.87 -5.20 18.20
CA ASN A 100 -1.67 -5.88 16.93
C ASN A 100 -2.04 -7.35 17.07
N LEU A 101 -3.19 -7.71 16.51
CA LEU A 101 -3.76 -9.06 16.49
C LEU A 101 -3.81 -9.62 15.05
N SER A 102 -3.08 -8.99 14.13
CA SER A 102 -3.17 -9.30 12.71
C SER A 102 -2.65 -10.69 12.34
N ILE A 103 -3.10 -11.21 11.19
CA ILE A 103 -2.66 -12.52 10.66
C ILE A 103 -2.98 -13.64 11.66
N ASN A 104 -4.22 -13.73 12.11
CA ASN A 104 -4.70 -14.77 13.00
C ASN A 104 -6.04 -15.30 12.50
N HIS A 105 -6.72 -16.10 13.32
CA HIS A 105 -8.05 -16.64 13.05
C HIS A 105 -9.07 -16.09 14.04
N PHE A 106 -8.97 -14.80 14.41
CA PHE A 106 -9.99 -14.14 15.24
C PHE A 106 -11.30 -14.03 14.45
N SER A 107 -12.41 -14.40 15.08
CA SER A 107 -13.76 -14.34 14.52
C SER A 107 -14.73 -13.64 15.47
N GLY A 108 -15.99 -13.53 15.08
CA GLY A 108 -17.00 -12.75 15.81
C GLY A 108 -16.92 -11.26 15.50
N ILE A 109 -17.53 -10.43 16.34
CA ILE A 109 -17.62 -8.98 16.12
C ILE A 109 -16.52 -8.20 16.85
N ILE A 110 -16.30 -6.94 16.45
CA ILE A 110 -15.57 -5.96 17.26
C ILE A 110 -16.52 -5.48 18.39
N PRO A 111 -16.24 -5.76 19.67
CA PRO A 111 -17.12 -5.35 20.77
C PRO A 111 -17.14 -3.83 20.94
N LEU A 112 -18.29 -3.28 21.35
CA LEU A 112 -18.45 -1.83 21.58
C LEU A 112 -17.49 -1.29 22.67
N GLU A 113 -17.05 -2.19 23.55
CA GLU A 113 -16.08 -1.91 24.61
C GLU A 113 -14.70 -1.50 24.07
N ILE A 114 -14.43 -1.67 22.78
CA ILE A 114 -13.22 -1.15 22.13
C ILE A 114 -13.02 0.34 22.44
N GLY A 115 -14.11 1.12 22.53
CA GLY A 115 -14.07 2.55 22.87
C GLY A 115 -13.52 2.86 24.27
N LYS A 116 -13.38 1.87 25.16
CA LYS A 116 -12.75 2.04 26.48
C LYS A 116 -11.23 2.20 26.39
N LEU A 117 -10.60 1.75 25.30
CA LEU A 117 -9.14 1.83 25.10
C LEU A 117 -8.71 3.24 24.63
N THR A 118 -9.10 4.28 25.36
CA THR A 118 -8.92 5.70 24.97
C THR A 118 -7.46 6.14 24.75
N ASN A 119 -6.49 5.34 25.22
CA ASN A 119 -5.06 5.58 24.99
C ASN A 119 -4.52 4.97 23.69
N LEU A 120 -5.34 4.26 22.93
CA LEU A 120 -4.91 3.51 21.77
C LEU A 120 -4.42 4.45 20.65
N VAL A 121 -3.18 4.20 20.20
CA VAL A 121 -2.49 4.90 19.12
C VAL A 121 -2.50 4.04 17.85
N ARG A 122 -2.36 2.71 18.00
CA ARG A 122 -2.40 1.76 16.88
C ARG A 122 -3.31 0.59 17.19
N LEU A 123 -4.23 0.31 16.27
CA LEU A 123 -5.08 -0.86 16.24
C LEU A 123 -4.93 -1.58 14.90
N ASP A 124 -4.41 -2.80 14.95
CA ASP A 124 -4.27 -3.67 13.78
C ASP A 124 -4.96 -5.01 14.04
N LEU A 125 -6.11 -5.21 13.40
CA LEU A 125 -6.89 -6.46 13.41
C LEU A 125 -6.91 -7.12 12.02
N SER A 126 -6.02 -6.70 11.12
CA SER A 126 -6.05 -7.13 9.72
C SER A 126 -5.80 -8.63 9.53
N ASN A 127 -6.27 -9.21 8.43
CA ASN A 127 -6.10 -10.63 8.11
C ASN A 127 -6.64 -11.56 9.22
N ASN A 128 -7.95 -11.49 9.44
CA ASN A 128 -8.70 -12.33 10.39
C ASN A 128 -10.07 -12.71 9.77
N TYR A 129 -10.96 -13.30 10.56
CA TYR A 129 -12.35 -13.63 10.19
C TYR A 129 -13.37 -12.80 10.99
N ILE A 130 -13.01 -11.58 11.37
CA ILE A 130 -13.89 -10.69 12.15
C ILE A 130 -15.04 -10.25 11.25
N SER A 131 -16.28 -10.36 11.73
CA SER A 131 -17.51 -10.04 11.01
C SER A 131 -18.35 -9.00 11.77
N GLY A 132 -19.53 -8.67 11.24
CA GLY A 132 -20.37 -7.61 11.78
C GLY A 132 -19.89 -6.21 11.38
N THR A 133 -20.39 -5.20 12.07
CA THR A 133 -20.13 -3.79 11.74
C THR A 133 -18.95 -3.21 12.50
N ILE A 134 -18.41 -2.10 12.01
CA ILE A 134 -17.47 -1.27 12.78
C ILE A 134 -18.29 -0.51 13.83
N PRO A 135 -18.03 -0.66 15.15
CA PRO A 135 -18.83 -0.02 16.18
C PRO A 135 -18.61 1.50 16.19
N PRO A 136 -19.68 2.33 16.31
CA PRO A 136 -19.56 3.79 16.39
C PRO A 136 -18.67 4.28 17.55
N GLN A 137 -18.56 3.49 18.63
CA GLN A 137 -17.70 3.77 19.80
C GLN A 137 -16.21 3.87 19.46
N ILE A 138 -15.82 3.58 18.22
CA ILE A 138 -14.47 3.87 17.74
C ILE A 138 -14.13 5.36 17.84
N ASP A 139 -15.11 6.27 17.82
CA ASP A 139 -14.92 7.73 18.02
C ASP A 139 -14.19 8.09 19.33
N SER A 140 -14.28 7.22 20.34
CA SER A 140 -13.68 7.43 21.65
C SER A 140 -12.15 7.27 21.63
N LEU A 141 -11.59 6.71 20.56
CA LEU A 141 -10.16 6.47 20.39
C LEU A 141 -9.43 7.71 19.84
N ALA A 142 -9.57 8.86 20.50
CA ALA A 142 -9.11 10.16 19.98
C ALA A 142 -7.59 10.24 19.67
N LYS A 143 -6.77 9.35 20.25
CA LYS A 143 -5.32 9.25 20.01
C LYS A 143 -4.94 8.32 18.86
N LEU A 144 -5.91 7.65 18.23
CA LEU A 144 -5.65 6.63 17.23
C LEU A 144 -5.03 7.27 15.98
N GLU A 145 -3.82 6.82 15.65
CA GLU A 145 -3.06 7.24 14.48
C GLU A 145 -3.16 6.20 13.35
N THR A 146 -3.15 4.91 13.70
CA THR A 146 -3.22 3.80 12.75
C THR A 146 -4.41 2.91 13.05
N PHE A 147 -5.33 2.79 12.09
CA PHE A 147 -6.48 1.89 12.19
C PHE A 147 -6.52 0.96 10.97
N HIS A 148 -6.11 -0.29 11.19
CA HIS A 148 -6.08 -1.33 10.17
C HIS A 148 -7.01 -2.48 10.55
N ILE A 149 -8.03 -2.72 9.74
CA ILE A 149 -8.98 -3.84 9.91
C ILE A 149 -9.25 -4.54 8.57
N SER A 150 -8.29 -4.43 7.64
CA SER A 150 -8.37 -4.98 6.30
C SER A 150 -8.38 -6.50 6.28
N LYS A 151 -8.91 -7.10 5.19
CA LYS A 151 -8.97 -8.56 5.00
C LYS A 151 -9.68 -9.26 6.16
N ASN A 152 -10.93 -8.88 6.36
CA ASN A 152 -11.87 -9.45 7.32
C ASN A 152 -13.22 -9.70 6.63
N GLN A 153 -14.27 -9.95 7.40
CA GLN A 153 -15.64 -10.18 6.93
C GLN A 153 -16.60 -9.07 7.43
N LEU A 154 -16.08 -7.85 7.65
CA LEU A 154 -16.88 -6.74 8.17
C LEU A 154 -17.92 -6.31 7.14
N ASN A 155 -19.12 -5.96 7.61
CA ASN A 155 -20.26 -5.55 6.79
C ASN A 155 -20.92 -4.27 7.32
N GLY A 156 -22.02 -3.85 6.70
CA GLY A 156 -22.67 -2.58 7.00
C GLY A 156 -21.85 -1.38 6.51
N SER A 157 -22.26 -0.18 6.91
CA SER A 157 -21.61 1.05 6.47
C SER A 157 -20.35 1.40 7.24
N ILE A 158 -19.46 2.17 6.60
CA ILE A 158 -18.39 2.87 7.31
C ILE A 158 -19.05 3.90 8.25
N PRO A 159 -18.85 3.82 9.58
CA PRO A 159 -19.47 4.74 10.51
C PRO A 159 -18.87 6.15 10.35
N ARG A 160 -19.73 7.17 10.37
CA ARG A 160 -19.30 8.57 10.25
C ARG A 160 -18.38 9.00 11.39
N GLU A 161 -18.48 8.31 12.53
CA GLU A 161 -17.72 8.47 13.75
C GLU A 161 -16.21 8.31 13.55
N ILE A 162 -15.76 7.56 12.52
CA ILE A 162 -14.34 7.52 12.12
C ILE A 162 -13.82 8.93 11.81
N GLY A 163 -14.65 9.82 11.25
CA GLY A 163 -14.31 11.21 10.97
C GLY A 163 -14.01 12.08 12.20
N TYR A 164 -14.20 11.55 13.42
CA TYR A 164 -13.84 12.24 14.67
C TYR A 164 -12.42 11.88 15.16
N LEU A 165 -11.77 10.90 14.55
CA LEU A 165 -10.41 10.46 14.87
C LEU A 165 -9.35 11.41 14.30
N ARG A 166 -9.27 12.64 14.81
CA ARG A 166 -8.42 13.70 14.23
C ARG A 166 -6.91 13.38 14.23
N SER A 167 -6.47 12.43 15.04
CA SER A 167 -5.07 11.96 15.07
C SER A 167 -4.75 10.95 13.96
N LEU A 168 -5.76 10.45 13.23
CA LEU A 168 -5.59 9.35 12.29
C LEU A 168 -4.71 9.75 11.10
N THR A 169 -3.65 8.96 10.88
CA THR A 169 -2.70 9.11 9.78
C THR A 169 -2.82 7.97 8.76
N ARG A 170 -3.27 6.79 9.19
CA ARG A 170 -3.44 5.61 8.33
C ARG A 170 -4.77 4.90 8.59
N LEU A 171 -5.59 4.77 7.55
CA LEU A 171 -6.87 4.06 7.59
C LEU A 171 -6.90 2.96 6.51
N ALA A 172 -7.01 1.71 6.94
CA ALA A 172 -7.11 0.55 6.04
C ALA A 172 -8.34 -0.30 6.36
N LEU A 173 -9.35 -0.22 5.49
CA LEU A 173 -10.63 -0.94 5.58
C LEU A 173 -10.83 -1.93 4.41
N ASN A 174 -9.84 -2.06 3.54
CA ASN A 174 -9.89 -2.81 2.30
C ASN A 174 -10.12 -4.33 2.48
N ASN A 175 -10.66 -4.99 1.45
CA ASN A 175 -11.03 -6.42 1.45
C ASN A 175 -11.96 -6.79 2.62
N ASN A 176 -13.13 -6.18 2.63
CA ASN A 176 -14.23 -6.51 3.54
C ASN A 176 -15.54 -6.56 2.72
N PHE A 177 -16.68 -6.62 3.38
CA PHE A 177 -18.01 -6.53 2.78
C PHE A 177 -18.71 -5.21 3.15
N LEU A 178 -17.95 -4.13 3.37
CA LEU A 178 -18.52 -2.82 3.73
C LEU A 178 -19.36 -2.27 2.59
N GLU A 179 -20.50 -1.67 2.92
CA GLU A 179 -21.51 -1.18 1.98
C GLU A 179 -21.93 0.27 2.27
N GLY A 180 -22.83 0.81 1.46
CA GLY A 180 -23.26 2.21 1.57
C GLY A 180 -22.19 3.19 1.10
N SER A 181 -22.39 4.48 1.37
CA SER A 181 -21.50 5.54 0.88
C SER A 181 -20.26 5.75 1.74
N ILE A 182 -19.20 6.27 1.10
CA ILE A 182 -18.05 6.84 1.80
C ILE A 182 -18.56 8.04 2.62
N PRO A 183 -18.41 8.07 3.96
CA PRO A 183 -18.90 9.16 4.77
C PRO A 183 -18.18 10.47 4.46
N THR A 184 -18.93 11.56 4.27
CA THR A 184 -18.37 12.92 4.08
C THR A 184 -17.49 13.35 5.27
N SER A 185 -17.76 12.80 6.46
CA SER A 185 -16.96 13.02 7.65
C SER A 185 -15.52 12.51 7.53
N LEU A 186 -15.18 11.64 6.59
CA LEU A 186 -13.77 11.26 6.38
C LEU A 186 -12.90 12.45 5.96
N GLY A 187 -13.47 13.47 5.30
CA GLY A 187 -12.74 14.71 4.98
C GLY A 187 -12.35 15.57 6.18
N ASN A 188 -12.69 15.15 7.40
CA ASN A 188 -12.24 15.77 8.65
C ASN A 188 -10.86 15.28 9.12
N LEU A 189 -10.33 14.22 8.52
CA LEU A 189 -9.10 13.54 8.93
C LEU A 189 -7.87 14.25 8.36
N ASN A 190 -7.64 15.49 8.76
CA ASN A 190 -6.62 16.36 8.14
C ASN A 190 -5.18 15.80 8.22
N ASN A 191 -4.89 14.87 9.14
CA ASN A 191 -3.58 14.23 9.28
C ASN A 191 -3.45 12.94 8.44
N LEU A 192 -4.48 12.55 7.71
CA LEU A 192 -4.52 11.29 6.98
C LEU A 192 -3.54 11.32 5.80
N THR A 193 -2.65 10.32 5.77
CA THR A 193 -1.63 10.12 4.73
C THR A 193 -1.92 8.90 3.87
N TYR A 194 -2.70 7.94 4.40
CA TYR A 194 -3.02 6.68 3.75
C TYR A 194 -4.50 6.34 3.94
N LEU A 195 -5.24 6.23 2.83
CA LEU A 195 -6.64 5.83 2.80
C LEU A 195 -6.81 4.62 1.88
N CYS A 196 -7.20 3.47 2.45
CA CYS A 196 -7.33 2.24 1.69
C CYS A 196 -8.69 1.60 1.92
N LEU A 197 -9.58 1.73 0.93
CA LEU A 197 -10.97 1.28 0.97
C LEU A 197 -11.28 0.20 -0.08
N TYR A 198 -10.29 -0.24 -0.84
CA TYR A 198 -10.52 -1.11 -1.99
C TYR A 198 -11.14 -2.48 -1.65
N GLY A 199 -11.79 -3.11 -2.63
CA GLY A 199 -12.30 -4.48 -2.47
C GLY A 199 -13.42 -4.54 -1.41
N ASN A 200 -14.40 -3.66 -1.55
CA ASN A 200 -15.61 -3.60 -0.72
C ASN A 200 -16.85 -3.50 -1.63
N ARG A 201 -18.01 -3.18 -1.06
CA ARG A 201 -19.28 -2.94 -1.78
C ARG A 201 -19.74 -1.48 -1.58
N LEU A 202 -18.80 -0.55 -1.42
CA LEU A 202 -19.10 0.86 -1.22
C LEU A 202 -19.75 1.44 -2.47
N SER A 203 -20.81 2.23 -2.29
CA SER A 203 -21.63 2.78 -3.36
C SER A 203 -21.80 4.31 -3.22
N GLY A 204 -22.54 4.92 -4.15
CA GLY A 204 -22.65 6.39 -4.19
C GLY A 204 -21.39 7.04 -4.76
N SER A 205 -21.29 8.37 -4.64
CA SER A 205 -20.17 9.13 -5.21
C SER A 205 -18.98 9.26 -4.27
N ILE A 206 -17.80 9.53 -4.86
CA ILE A 206 -16.64 10.01 -4.11
C ILE A 206 -17.03 11.37 -3.48
N PRO A 207 -16.98 11.53 -2.15
CA PRO A 207 -17.32 12.78 -1.50
C PRO A 207 -16.34 13.91 -1.86
N VAL A 208 -16.85 15.12 -2.12
CA VAL A 208 -16.02 16.31 -2.36
C VAL A 208 -15.10 16.61 -1.18
N GLU A 209 -15.50 16.22 0.04
CA GLU A 209 -14.73 16.39 1.26
C GLU A 209 -13.42 15.60 1.28
N ILE A 210 -13.27 14.55 0.45
CA ILE A 210 -11.98 13.87 0.29
C ILE A 210 -10.91 14.84 -0.19
N GLY A 211 -11.27 15.83 -1.03
CA GLY A 211 -10.35 16.89 -1.46
C GLY A 211 -9.82 17.80 -0.34
N LYS A 212 -10.32 17.69 0.90
CA LYS A 212 -9.79 18.41 2.07
C LYS A 212 -8.56 17.72 2.68
N LEU A 213 -8.29 16.47 2.31
CA LEU A 213 -7.22 15.65 2.87
C LEU A 213 -5.86 15.99 2.25
N VAL A 214 -5.40 17.22 2.41
CA VAL A 214 -4.20 17.74 1.74
C VAL A 214 -2.89 17.01 2.08
N ASN A 215 -2.87 16.24 3.18
CA ASN A 215 -1.72 15.42 3.59
C ASN A 215 -1.75 13.99 3.01
N LEU A 216 -2.77 13.65 2.22
CA LEU A 216 -2.93 12.31 1.67
C LEU A 216 -1.83 12.01 0.65
N ILE A 217 -1.17 10.86 0.82
CA ILE A 217 -0.08 10.38 -0.03
C ILE A 217 -0.58 9.22 -0.90
N GLU A 218 -1.38 8.32 -0.33
CA GLU A 218 -1.89 7.15 -1.04
C GLU A 218 -3.39 7.01 -0.79
N THR A 219 -4.15 6.85 -1.88
CA THR A 219 -5.58 6.58 -1.82
C THR A 219 -6.00 5.47 -2.79
N TYR A 220 -6.62 4.43 -2.23
CA TYR A 220 -7.09 3.25 -2.94
C TYR A 220 -8.61 3.10 -2.74
N LEU A 221 -9.37 3.41 -3.78
CA LEU A 221 -10.83 3.37 -3.84
C LEU A 221 -11.34 2.30 -4.82
N ASP A 222 -10.42 1.50 -5.36
CA ASP A 222 -10.66 0.52 -6.39
C ASP A 222 -11.57 -0.64 -5.98
N SER A 223 -12.09 -1.38 -6.95
CA SER A 223 -12.88 -2.59 -6.75
C SER A 223 -14.05 -2.38 -5.76
N ASN A 224 -14.90 -1.40 -6.07
CA ASN A 224 -16.11 -1.04 -5.33
C ASN A 224 -17.30 -0.84 -6.29
N GLN A 225 -18.40 -0.28 -5.80
CA GLN A 225 -19.60 0.07 -6.56
C GLN A 225 -19.79 1.61 -6.61
N LEU A 226 -18.69 2.37 -6.53
CA LEU A 226 -18.75 3.84 -6.56
C LEU A 226 -19.25 4.31 -7.92
N ALA A 227 -20.06 5.36 -7.94
CA ALA A 227 -20.71 5.90 -9.14
C ALA A 227 -20.70 7.42 -9.15
N GLY A 228 -21.16 8.02 -10.25
CA GLY A 228 -21.12 9.48 -10.42
C GLY A 228 -19.71 9.96 -10.74
N HIS A 229 -19.47 11.25 -10.54
CA HIS A 229 -18.27 11.93 -11.04
C HIS A 229 -17.10 11.86 -10.08
N ILE A 230 -15.88 11.94 -10.62
CA ILE A 230 -14.70 12.32 -9.84
C ILE A 230 -14.85 13.82 -9.49
N PRO A 231 -14.91 14.21 -8.21
CA PRO A 231 -15.09 15.61 -7.86
C PRO A 231 -13.81 16.42 -8.17
N PRO A 232 -13.91 17.62 -8.75
CA PRO A 232 -12.76 18.49 -9.04
C PRO A 232 -11.86 18.77 -7.83
N GLU A 233 -12.43 18.73 -6.62
CA GLU A 233 -11.71 18.91 -5.35
C GLU A 233 -10.63 17.85 -5.12
N ILE A 234 -10.67 16.70 -5.80
CA ILE A 234 -9.57 15.70 -5.78
C ILE A 234 -8.24 16.33 -6.21
N GLY A 235 -8.27 17.32 -7.11
CA GLY A 235 -7.05 18.05 -7.51
C GLY A 235 -6.38 18.83 -6.37
N ASN A 236 -7.02 18.99 -5.21
CA ASN A 236 -6.42 19.61 -4.03
C ASN A 236 -5.50 18.66 -3.23
N LEU A 237 -5.46 17.37 -3.58
CA LEU A 237 -4.59 16.37 -2.97
C LEU A 237 -3.14 16.50 -3.46
N ILE A 238 -2.52 17.65 -3.19
CA ILE A 238 -1.23 18.04 -3.79
C ILE A 238 -0.02 17.18 -3.39
N ASN A 239 -0.15 16.35 -2.36
CA ASN A 239 0.90 15.45 -1.86
C ASN A 239 0.68 13.98 -2.28
N VAL A 240 -0.39 13.70 -3.02
CA VAL A 240 -0.76 12.32 -3.37
C VAL A 240 0.18 11.78 -4.45
N ARG A 241 0.65 10.57 -4.24
CA ARG A 241 1.51 9.79 -5.12
C ARG A 241 0.74 8.68 -5.81
N VAL A 242 -0.26 8.10 -5.13
CA VAL A 242 -1.10 7.05 -5.71
C VAL A 242 -2.57 7.43 -5.58
N PHE A 243 -3.24 7.55 -6.72
CA PHE A 243 -4.70 7.67 -6.81
C PHE A 243 -5.25 6.53 -7.66
N SER A 244 -5.85 5.55 -6.99
CA SER A 244 -6.47 4.39 -7.66
C SER A 244 -7.96 4.32 -7.37
N ALA A 245 -8.77 4.26 -8.42
CA ALA A 245 -10.22 4.11 -8.38
C ALA A 245 -10.73 3.11 -9.44
N PHE A 246 -9.87 2.20 -9.88
CA PHE A 246 -10.19 1.24 -10.93
C PHE A 246 -11.33 0.29 -10.53
N SER A 247 -12.03 -0.30 -11.50
CA SER A 247 -13.13 -1.25 -11.27
C SER A 247 -14.23 -0.68 -10.37
N ASN A 248 -14.85 0.40 -10.84
CA ASN A 248 -16.04 1.01 -10.24
C ASN A 248 -17.07 1.35 -11.35
N GLY A 249 -18.14 2.07 -11.00
CA GLY A 249 -19.12 2.64 -11.93
C GLY A 249 -18.98 4.17 -12.08
N ILE A 250 -17.78 4.72 -11.90
CA ILE A 250 -17.52 6.16 -11.98
C ILE A 250 -17.75 6.63 -13.42
N SER A 251 -18.44 7.75 -13.58
CA SER A 251 -18.87 8.31 -14.86
C SER A 251 -18.48 9.78 -15.02
N GLY A 252 -18.72 10.33 -16.21
CA GLY A 252 -18.41 11.73 -16.52
C GLY A 252 -16.93 11.95 -16.88
N PRO A 253 -16.52 13.22 -17.08
CA PRO A 253 -15.17 13.55 -17.52
C PRO A 253 -14.12 13.39 -16.41
N ILE A 254 -12.88 13.15 -16.82
CA ILE A 254 -11.71 13.25 -15.95
C ILE A 254 -11.51 14.75 -15.61
N PRO A 255 -11.53 15.18 -14.33
CA PRO A 255 -11.37 16.58 -13.97
C PRO A 255 -9.99 17.11 -14.33
N VAL A 256 -9.95 18.31 -14.92
CA VAL A 256 -8.70 19.00 -15.28
C VAL A 256 -7.85 19.32 -14.05
N GLU A 257 -8.48 19.46 -12.88
CA GLU A 257 -7.83 19.73 -11.60
C GLU A 257 -6.86 18.64 -11.17
N ILE A 258 -6.98 17.40 -11.68
CA ILE A 258 -5.98 16.34 -11.42
C ILE A 258 -4.58 16.77 -11.87
N ALA A 259 -4.47 17.65 -12.87
CA ALA A 259 -3.19 18.24 -13.27
C ALA A 259 -2.49 19.05 -12.16
N LYS A 260 -3.17 19.40 -11.05
CA LYS A 260 -2.55 20.06 -9.89
C LYS A 260 -1.76 19.10 -9.00
N MET A 261 -2.02 17.79 -9.08
CA MET A 261 -1.39 16.75 -8.25
C MET A 261 0.02 16.42 -8.76
N GLN A 262 0.94 17.37 -8.69
CA GLN A 262 2.28 17.27 -9.31
C GLN A 262 3.18 16.16 -8.70
N THR A 263 2.83 15.63 -7.53
CA THR A 263 3.51 14.47 -6.90
C THR A 263 2.97 13.12 -7.36
N LEU A 264 1.94 13.09 -8.21
CA LEU A 264 1.27 11.87 -8.63
C LEU A 264 2.20 10.97 -9.45
N GLU A 265 2.35 9.73 -8.99
CA GLU A 265 3.15 8.67 -9.59
C GLU A 265 2.27 7.60 -10.23
N GLU A 266 1.11 7.32 -9.64
CA GLU A 266 0.15 6.32 -10.15
C GLU A 266 -1.25 6.89 -10.23
N LEU A 267 -1.84 6.85 -11.43
CA LEU A 267 -3.23 7.15 -11.71
C LEU A 267 -3.89 5.95 -12.39
N ASP A 268 -4.69 5.19 -11.65
CA ASP A 268 -5.50 4.10 -12.22
C ASP A 268 -7.00 4.41 -12.10
N LEU A 269 -7.62 4.69 -13.24
CA LEU A 269 -9.06 4.93 -13.39
C LEU A 269 -9.71 3.88 -14.31
N SER A 270 -9.03 2.76 -14.55
CA SER A 270 -9.48 1.76 -15.50
C SER A 270 -10.76 1.04 -15.07
N VAL A 271 -11.47 0.44 -16.02
CA VAL A 271 -12.71 -0.33 -15.77
C VAL A 271 -13.74 0.54 -15.04
N ASN A 272 -14.13 1.62 -15.69
CA ASN A 272 -15.14 2.58 -15.24
C ASN A 272 -16.03 2.99 -16.44
N SER A 273 -16.89 3.98 -16.24
CA SER A 273 -17.75 4.58 -17.28
C SER A 273 -17.36 6.03 -17.59
N LEU A 274 -16.07 6.37 -17.47
CA LEU A 274 -15.57 7.73 -17.73
C LEU A 274 -15.74 8.10 -19.21
N GLU A 275 -16.18 9.32 -19.47
CA GLU A 275 -16.51 9.83 -20.80
C GLU A 275 -15.76 11.15 -21.10
N GLY A 276 -15.95 11.69 -22.29
CA GLY A 276 -15.27 12.92 -22.72
C GLY A 276 -13.83 12.69 -23.16
N GLU A 277 -13.04 13.75 -23.18
CA GLU A 277 -11.63 13.72 -23.61
C GLU A 277 -10.69 13.59 -22.41
N ILE A 278 -9.48 13.06 -22.65
CA ILE A 278 -8.41 13.10 -21.66
C ILE A 278 -7.89 14.55 -21.60
N PRO A 279 -7.95 15.25 -20.45
CA PRO A 279 -7.54 16.65 -20.38
C PRO A 279 -6.07 16.84 -20.77
N GLU A 280 -5.79 17.76 -21.70
CA GLU A 280 -4.42 18.06 -22.15
C GLU A 280 -3.49 18.47 -21.00
N GLN A 281 -4.04 19.06 -19.94
CA GLN A 281 -3.30 19.52 -18.77
C GLN A 281 -2.64 18.36 -18.00
N LEU A 282 -3.11 17.12 -18.15
CA LEU A 282 -2.49 15.96 -17.51
C LEU A 282 -1.06 15.69 -18.00
N VAL A 283 -0.69 16.19 -19.20
CA VAL A 283 0.68 16.16 -19.73
C VAL A 283 1.68 16.89 -18.80
N SER A 284 1.19 17.77 -17.93
CA SER A 284 2.03 18.47 -16.94
C SER A 284 2.53 17.57 -15.80
N LEU A 285 1.93 16.40 -15.57
CA LEU A 285 2.28 15.48 -14.50
C LEU A 285 3.60 14.75 -14.79
N SER A 286 4.73 15.37 -14.44
CA SER A 286 6.05 14.86 -14.79
C SER A 286 6.52 13.66 -13.96
N ASN A 287 5.87 13.36 -12.83
CA ASN A 287 6.23 12.24 -11.96
C ASN A 287 5.39 10.97 -12.23
N LEU A 288 4.48 11.01 -13.21
CA LEU A 288 3.50 9.95 -13.44
C LEU A 288 4.15 8.69 -14.05
N GLU A 289 4.45 7.69 -13.24
CA GLU A 289 5.05 6.43 -13.66
C GLU A 289 4.01 5.45 -14.24
N ILE A 290 2.82 5.41 -13.65
CA ILE A 290 1.76 4.49 -14.01
C ILE A 290 0.50 5.29 -14.35
N LEU A 291 0.05 5.17 -15.60
CA LEU A 291 -1.24 5.67 -16.05
C LEU A 291 -2.07 4.50 -16.58
N ASN A 292 -3.28 4.34 -16.09
CA ASN A 292 -4.22 3.36 -16.62
C ASN A 292 -5.64 3.92 -16.69
N LEU A 293 -6.10 4.18 -17.91
CA LEU A 293 -7.42 4.71 -18.25
C LEU A 293 -8.25 3.69 -19.05
N SER A 294 -7.82 2.43 -19.08
CA SER A 294 -8.39 1.40 -19.94
C SER A 294 -9.82 1.04 -19.57
N TYR A 295 -10.57 0.48 -20.51
CA TYR A 295 -11.94 0.03 -20.34
C TYR A 295 -12.85 1.14 -19.77
N ASN A 296 -12.89 2.27 -20.47
CA ASN A 296 -13.77 3.40 -20.25
C ASN A 296 -14.49 3.79 -21.56
N LEU A 297 -15.21 4.91 -21.56
CA LEU A 297 -15.90 5.49 -22.70
C LEU A 297 -15.19 6.76 -23.21
N LEU A 298 -13.87 6.86 -23.00
CA LEU A 298 -13.10 8.05 -23.38
C LEU A 298 -13.02 8.20 -24.90
N THR A 299 -12.97 9.46 -25.32
CA THR A 299 -12.99 9.90 -26.71
C THR A 299 -11.92 10.96 -26.97
N GLY A 300 -11.75 11.36 -28.23
CA GLY A 300 -10.81 12.41 -28.59
C GLY A 300 -9.36 11.94 -28.71
N CYS A 301 -8.45 12.89 -28.74
CA CYS A 301 -7.03 12.63 -28.95
C CYS A 301 -6.32 12.38 -27.63
N ILE A 302 -5.44 11.37 -27.60
CA ILE A 302 -4.54 11.14 -26.48
C ILE A 302 -3.54 12.31 -26.44
N PRO A 303 -3.49 13.08 -25.34
CA PRO A 303 -2.55 14.17 -25.20
C PRO A 303 -1.10 13.69 -25.33
N GLN A 304 -0.27 14.49 -25.99
CA GLN A 304 1.15 14.19 -26.19
C GLN A 304 2.01 15.12 -25.33
N GLY A 305 3.10 14.59 -24.79
CA GLY A 305 4.16 15.36 -24.16
C GLY A 305 4.82 14.68 -22.97
N ARG A 306 6.14 14.89 -22.83
CA ARG A 306 6.98 14.49 -21.68
C ARG A 306 6.72 13.03 -21.28
N GLN A 307 6.03 12.83 -20.16
CA GLN A 307 5.77 11.53 -19.56
C GLN A 307 4.71 10.75 -20.33
N PHE A 308 3.73 11.42 -20.94
CA PHE A 308 2.71 10.77 -21.78
C PHE A 308 3.31 10.07 -23.00
N ASP A 309 4.40 10.61 -23.56
CA ASP A 309 5.09 10.04 -24.73
C ASP A 309 5.87 8.75 -24.36
N THR A 310 6.08 8.47 -23.07
CA THR A 310 6.78 7.26 -22.61
C THR A 310 5.87 6.03 -22.56
N PHE A 311 4.55 6.20 -22.61
CA PHE A 311 3.60 5.10 -22.62
C PHE A 311 3.54 4.49 -24.04
N GLU A 312 4.24 3.36 -24.24
CA GLU A 312 4.40 2.70 -25.56
C GLU A 312 3.07 2.25 -26.22
N GLU A 313 3.11 1.94 -27.52
CA GLU A 313 1.96 1.42 -28.31
C GLU A 313 1.31 0.15 -27.74
N SER A 314 2.07 -0.66 -27.00
CA SER A 314 1.57 -1.84 -26.28
C SER A 314 1.00 -1.52 -24.90
N SER A 315 0.95 -0.25 -24.50
CA SER A 315 0.44 0.15 -23.19
C SER A 315 -1.03 -0.17 -23.10
N TYR A 316 -1.35 -1.08 -22.17
CA TYR A 316 -2.72 -1.42 -21.79
C TYR A 316 -3.49 -0.18 -21.30
N ALA A 317 -2.80 0.91 -20.96
CA ALA A 317 -3.35 2.12 -20.36
C ALA A 317 -4.57 2.73 -21.09
N PHE A 318 -4.70 2.56 -22.40
CA PHE A 318 -5.80 3.16 -23.16
C PHE A 318 -6.75 2.12 -23.79
N GLN A 319 -6.47 0.83 -23.56
CA GLN A 319 -7.23 -0.28 -24.15
C GLN A 319 -8.72 -0.18 -23.82
N GLY A 320 -9.61 -0.64 -24.71
CA GLY A 320 -11.05 -0.69 -24.44
C GLY A 320 -11.80 0.65 -24.63
N ASN A 321 -11.11 1.77 -24.81
CA ASN A 321 -11.74 3.05 -25.18
C ASN A 321 -11.89 3.18 -26.71
N ILE A 322 -13.09 2.92 -27.23
CA ILE A 322 -13.34 2.87 -28.69
C ILE A 322 -13.18 4.25 -29.37
N GLY A 323 -13.40 5.33 -28.61
CA GLY A 323 -13.39 6.70 -29.12
C GLY A 323 -12.01 7.38 -29.12
N LEU A 324 -11.00 6.81 -28.44
CA LEU A 324 -9.67 7.39 -28.38
C LEU A 324 -8.92 7.26 -29.71
N ARG A 325 -8.12 8.29 -30.02
CA ARG A 325 -7.31 8.44 -31.23
C ARG A 325 -5.93 9.02 -30.86
N GLY A 326 -4.96 8.92 -31.76
CA GLY A 326 -3.59 9.38 -31.55
C GLY A 326 -2.74 8.32 -30.85
N LEU A 327 -1.42 8.38 -31.03
CA LEU A 327 -0.47 7.45 -30.41
C LEU A 327 -0.70 7.41 -28.88
N PRO A 328 -0.69 6.21 -28.25
CA PRO A 328 -0.38 4.88 -28.79
C PRO A 328 -1.48 4.19 -29.64
N VAL A 329 -2.66 4.79 -29.80
CA VAL A 329 -3.77 4.22 -30.59
C VAL A 329 -3.62 4.65 -32.06
N THR A 330 -3.48 3.69 -32.98
CA THR A 330 -3.12 3.89 -34.41
C THR A 330 -4.11 4.70 -35.28
N ARG A 331 -5.15 5.31 -34.70
CA ARG A 331 -6.10 6.19 -35.41
C ARG A 331 -5.58 7.63 -35.42
N ARG A 332 -5.54 8.30 -36.58
CA ARG A 332 -5.01 9.67 -36.70
C ARG A 332 -5.88 10.69 -35.97
N CYS A 333 -5.23 11.59 -35.24
CA CYS A 333 -5.81 12.87 -34.81
C CYS A 333 -5.83 13.83 -35.99
N HIS A 334 -7.00 14.21 -36.49
CA HIS A 334 -7.13 15.25 -37.52
C HIS A 334 -7.33 16.59 -36.81
N ASN A 335 -6.46 17.57 -37.11
CA ASN A 335 -6.66 18.95 -36.69
C ASN A 335 -7.67 19.62 -37.62
N ASN A 336 -8.70 20.20 -37.01
CA ASN A 336 -9.67 21.15 -37.53
C ASN A 336 -10.79 20.59 -38.43
N GLY A 337 -12.01 20.98 -38.07
CA GLY A 337 -13.24 20.55 -38.70
C GLY A 337 -13.31 20.94 -40.18
N VAL A 338 -13.49 19.93 -41.01
CA VAL A 338 -14.30 19.94 -42.23
C VAL A 338 -14.86 18.52 -42.34
N GLU A 339 -16.19 18.40 -42.40
CA GLU A 339 -16.83 17.17 -42.86
C GLU A 339 -16.37 16.91 -44.30
N GLU A 340 -15.89 15.70 -44.59
CA GLU A 340 -16.12 15.12 -45.91
C GLU A 340 -16.01 13.60 -45.84
N GLY A 341 -17.13 12.94 -46.14
CA GLY A 341 -17.17 11.52 -46.40
C GLY A 341 -16.58 11.21 -47.78
N ASN A 342 -15.91 10.08 -47.89
CA ASN A 342 -16.38 8.95 -48.69
C ASN A 342 -15.36 7.84 -48.64
N ASP A 343 -15.86 6.64 -48.34
CA ASP A 343 -15.18 5.39 -48.67
C ASP A 343 -14.84 5.37 -50.17
N THR A 344 -13.60 5.06 -50.49
CA THR A 344 -13.30 4.07 -51.53
C THR A 344 -11.92 3.48 -51.29
N SER A 345 -11.93 2.17 -51.19
CA SER A 345 -10.81 1.29 -50.98
C SER A 345 -9.78 1.33 -52.11
N SER A 346 -8.56 1.01 -51.70
CA SER A 346 -7.62 0.10 -52.40
C SER A 346 -6.54 0.72 -53.28
N LEU A 347 -5.33 0.21 -53.01
CA LEU A 347 -4.12 0.18 -53.81
C LEU A 347 -3.22 1.43 -53.75
N LEU A 348 -2.39 1.48 -52.71
CA LEU A 348 -0.96 1.84 -52.78
C LEU A 348 -0.29 1.49 -51.44
N ASP A 349 -0.24 0.20 -51.09
CA ASP A 349 0.64 -0.31 -50.04
C ASP A 349 1.27 -1.62 -50.52
N GLN A 350 2.23 -1.48 -51.42
CA GLN A 350 3.07 -2.60 -51.84
C GLN A 350 4.49 -2.12 -52.12
N GLU A 351 5.20 -1.64 -51.09
CA GLU A 351 6.67 -1.61 -51.17
C GLU A 351 7.46 -1.61 -49.83
N ILE A 352 6.82 -1.57 -48.65
CA ILE A 352 7.59 -1.49 -47.38
C ILE A 352 7.72 -2.84 -46.63
N ASN A 353 7.05 -3.91 -47.07
CA ASN A 353 7.03 -5.17 -46.30
C ASN A 353 8.13 -6.20 -46.68
N SER A 354 9.05 -5.85 -47.58
CA SER A 354 10.13 -6.76 -48.01
C SER A 354 11.36 -6.73 -47.10
N GLN A 355 11.60 -5.65 -46.36
CA GLN A 355 12.86 -5.47 -45.64
C GLN A 355 12.78 -5.96 -44.18
N PHE A 356 11.60 -5.90 -43.56
CA PHE A 356 11.40 -6.27 -42.15
C PHE A 356 11.26 -7.79 -41.92
N LEU A 357 10.79 -8.54 -42.92
CA LEU A 357 10.55 -9.99 -42.81
C LEU A 357 11.83 -10.85 -42.85
N ILE A 358 12.97 -10.27 -43.27
CA ILE A 358 14.25 -10.96 -43.41
C ILE A 358 15.02 -10.99 -42.07
N GLU A 359 14.88 -9.96 -41.22
CA GLU A 359 15.60 -9.87 -39.94
C GLU A 359 15.10 -10.87 -38.89
N TRP A 360 13.78 -11.05 -38.75
CA TRP A 360 13.21 -11.93 -37.72
C TRP A 360 13.48 -13.42 -37.96
N LYS A 361 13.63 -13.85 -39.22
CA LYS A 361 13.95 -15.25 -39.53
C LYS A 361 15.38 -15.61 -39.10
N ALA A 362 16.32 -14.68 -39.22
CA ALA A 362 17.70 -14.88 -38.76
C ALA A 362 17.77 -14.93 -37.21
N ILE A 363 16.97 -14.10 -36.53
CA ILE A 363 16.88 -14.08 -35.06
C ILE A 363 16.22 -15.37 -34.53
N LEU A 364 15.14 -15.84 -35.16
CA LEU A 364 14.48 -17.11 -34.77
C LEU A 364 15.36 -18.33 -35.02
N LEU A 365 16.10 -18.38 -36.14
CA LEU A 365 17.07 -19.43 -36.42
C LEU A 365 18.22 -19.43 -35.41
N GLY A 366 18.71 -18.24 -35.01
CA GLY A 366 19.75 -18.08 -34.00
C GLY A 366 19.33 -18.51 -32.59
N TYR A 367 18.10 -18.21 -32.18
CA TYR A 367 17.57 -18.66 -30.89
C TYR A 367 17.40 -20.17 -30.84
N GLY A 368 16.89 -20.79 -31.92
CA GLY A 368 16.64 -22.23 -31.96
C GLY A 368 17.92 -23.06 -31.85
N CYS A 369 18.97 -22.72 -32.60
CA CYS A 369 20.22 -23.48 -32.56
C CYS A 369 21.06 -23.18 -31.30
N GLY A 370 21.03 -21.93 -30.81
CA GLY A 370 21.73 -21.53 -29.58
C GLY A 370 21.21 -22.23 -28.32
N LEU A 371 19.90 -22.46 -28.23
CA LEU A 371 19.27 -23.14 -27.10
C LEU A 371 19.62 -24.63 -27.05
N CYS A 372 19.64 -25.30 -28.21
CA CYS A 372 20.02 -26.70 -28.32
C CYS A 372 21.52 -26.93 -28.00
N ILE A 373 22.39 -26.02 -28.44
CA ILE A 373 23.82 -26.06 -28.11
C ILE A 373 24.03 -25.76 -26.62
N GLY A 374 23.32 -24.76 -26.07
CA GLY A 374 23.38 -24.41 -24.66
C GLY A 374 22.98 -25.55 -23.73
N PHE A 375 21.88 -26.24 -24.03
CA PHE A 375 21.46 -27.41 -23.25
C PHE A 375 22.42 -28.60 -23.41
N SER A 376 23.00 -28.79 -24.60
CA SER A 376 23.98 -29.85 -24.83
C SER A 376 25.28 -29.61 -24.06
N ILE A 377 25.76 -28.36 -24.02
CA ILE A 377 26.93 -27.96 -23.21
C ILE A 377 26.62 -28.07 -21.72
N GLY A 378 25.45 -27.59 -21.27
CA GLY A 378 25.00 -27.71 -19.88
C GLY A 378 24.90 -29.17 -19.41
N TYR A 379 24.29 -30.03 -20.23
CA TYR A 379 24.17 -31.46 -19.96
C TYR A 379 25.55 -32.16 -19.92
N PHE A 380 26.46 -31.79 -20.84
CA PHE A 380 27.83 -32.31 -20.83
C PHE A 380 28.63 -31.84 -19.60
N MET A 381 28.44 -30.59 -19.17
CA MET A 381 29.08 -30.03 -17.97
C MET A 381 28.59 -30.68 -16.68
N ILE A 382 27.31 -31.04 -16.61
CA ILE A 382 26.72 -31.73 -15.46
C ILE A 382 27.11 -33.21 -15.43
N SER A 383 27.20 -33.87 -16.59
CA SER A 383 27.50 -35.30 -16.67
C SER A 383 28.99 -35.65 -16.54
N THR A 384 29.92 -34.74 -16.87
CA THR A 384 31.37 -35.06 -16.89
C THR A 384 32.17 -34.54 -15.70
N GLY A 385 31.58 -33.75 -14.79
CA GLY A 385 32.23 -33.33 -13.55
C GLY A 385 33.49 -32.47 -13.75
N LYS A 386 33.30 -31.13 -13.71
CA LYS A 386 34.34 -30.07 -13.72
C LYS A 386 35.37 -30.17 -14.88
N PRO A 387 35.07 -29.57 -16.05
CA PRO A 387 36.02 -29.56 -17.17
C PRO A 387 37.18 -28.59 -16.89
N LYS A 388 38.40 -29.13 -16.75
CA LYS A 388 39.66 -28.41 -16.46
C LYS A 388 40.01 -27.29 -17.47
N TRP A 389 39.39 -27.27 -18.65
CA TRP A 389 39.58 -26.19 -19.64
C TRP A 389 38.87 -24.90 -19.23
N LEU A 390 37.76 -24.99 -18.50
CA LEU A 390 36.90 -23.86 -18.17
C LEU A 390 37.47 -23.11 -16.98
N SER A 391 38.07 -23.82 -16.02
CA SER A 391 38.83 -23.20 -14.94
C SER A 391 40.03 -22.41 -15.49
N ARG A 392 40.75 -22.95 -16.48
CA ARG A 392 41.85 -22.23 -17.14
C ARG A 392 41.37 -21.00 -17.91
N PHE A 393 40.24 -21.09 -18.60
CA PHE A 393 39.66 -19.96 -19.33
C PHE A 393 39.18 -18.85 -18.39
N ILE A 394 38.57 -19.21 -17.25
CA ILE A 394 38.15 -18.24 -16.22
C ILE A 394 39.37 -17.56 -15.57
N GLU A 395 40.43 -18.31 -15.25
CA GLU A 395 41.69 -17.75 -14.71
C GLU A 395 42.35 -16.78 -15.70
N GLU A 396 42.35 -17.10 -17.00
CA GLU A 396 42.91 -16.23 -18.06
C GLU A 396 42.06 -14.95 -18.26
N TYR A 397 40.75 -15.07 -18.11
CA TYR A 397 39.83 -13.93 -18.18
C TYR A 397 39.99 -13.00 -16.97
N GLU A 398 40.11 -13.55 -15.75
CA GLU A 398 40.36 -12.77 -14.54
C GLU A 398 41.72 -12.07 -14.56
N HIS A 399 42.76 -12.72 -15.10
CA HIS A 399 44.08 -12.11 -15.29
C HIS A 399 44.02 -10.93 -16.28
N THR A 400 43.21 -11.04 -17.33
CA THR A 400 43.00 -9.97 -18.32
C THR A 400 42.24 -8.77 -17.73
N ILE A 401 41.25 -9.01 -16.87
CA ILE A 401 40.51 -7.93 -16.18
C ILE A 401 41.40 -7.21 -15.16
N THR A 402 42.20 -7.94 -14.39
CA THR A 402 43.10 -7.34 -13.38
C THR A 402 44.22 -6.52 -14.02
N THR A 403 44.80 -6.95 -15.15
CA THR A 403 45.77 -6.15 -15.91
C THR A 403 45.15 -4.88 -16.49
N ARG A 404 43.93 -4.94 -17.02
CA ARG A 404 43.20 -3.74 -17.50
C ARG A 404 42.90 -2.75 -16.38
N ARG A 405 42.49 -3.22 -15.19
CA ARG A 405 42.27 -2.36 -14.01
C ARG A 405 43.56 -1.68 -13.53
N ARG A 406 44.70 -2.39 -13.51
CA ARG A 406 46.01 -1.83 -13.14
C ARG A 406 46.50 -0.77 -14.13
N LYS A 407 46.25 -0.95 -15.43
CA LYS A 407 46.57 0.04 -16.47
C LYS A 407 45.75 1.33 -16.26
N LYS A 408 44.44 1.20 -16.05
CA LYS A 408 43.54 2.34 -15.79
C LYS A 408 43.93 3.14 -14.52
N GLN A 409 44.42 2.47 -13.47
CA GLN A 409 44.92 3.12 -12.25
C GLN A 409 46.27 3.82 -12.44
N ARG A 410 47.16 3.30 -13.31
CA ARG A 410 48.42 3.99 -13.68
C ARG A 410 48.13 5.25 -14.49
N ASP A 411 47.24 5.16 -15.47
CA ASP A 411 46.85 6.30 -16.31
C ASP A 411 46.22 7.44 -15.48
N GLN A 412 45.41 7.09 -14.47
CA GLN A 412 44.86 8.09 -13.53
C GLN A 412 45.93 8.74 -12.63
N ARG A 413 46.97 8.00 -12.22
CA ARG A 413 48.07 8.56 -11.40
C ARG A 413 48.96 9.48 -12.23
N ASP A 414 49.21 9.15 -13.49
CA ASP A 414 50.01 9.98 -14.40
C ASP A 414 49.27 11.26 -14.82
N ASN A 415 47.95 11.20 -14.99
CA ASN A 415 47.13 12.40 -15.21
C ASN A 415 47.14 13.34 -14.00
N LYS A 416 47.10 12.77 -12.78
CA LYS A 416 47.18 13.55 -11.53
C LYS A 416 48.56 14.21 -11.33
N ARG A 417 49.64 13.60 -11.85
CA ARG A 417 50.99 14.19 -11.84
C ARG A 417 51.17 15.31 -12.87
N ARG A 418 50.48 15.25 -14.02
CA ARG A 418 50.50 16.31 -15.03
C ARG A 418 49.75 17.57 -14.60
N ASN A 419 48.65 17.43 -13.84
CA ASN A 419 47.89 18.58 -13.32
C ASN A 419 48.55 19.32 -12.15
N ASN A 420 49.62 18.78 -11.54
CA ASN A 420 50.34 19.43 -10.44
C ASN A 420 51.64 20.13 -10.87
N ARG A 421 51.84 20.35 -12.19
CA ARG A 421 53.03 21.02 -12.75
C ARG A 421 52.74 22.34 -13.48
N PHE A 422 51.57 22.92 -13.26
CA PHE A 422 51.23 24.28 -13.68
C PHE A 422 50.92 25.14 -12.47
#